data_AF-A0A3D5F6H9-F1
#
_entry.id   AF-A0A3D5F6H9-F1
#
_cell.length_a   1.000
_cell.length_b   1.000
_cell.length_c   1.000
_cell.angle_alpha   90.00
_cell.angle_beta   90.00
_cell.angle_gamma   90.00
#
_symmetry.space_group_name_H-M   'P 1'
#
loop_
_entity.id
_entity.type
_entity.pdbx_description
1 polymer ?
#
loop_
_entity_poly.entity_id
_entity_poly.type
_entity_poly.pdbx_seq_one_letter_code
_entity_poly.pdbx_strand_id
1 'polypeptide(L)'
;MIIKNILCSVIAGSLALVTMNHAYAADELTDCSLRDVPFSSSMPAYDVVMRPKARAIVEKYYPGVLSKVPAWILSESMPSFSTLITLDQLLARMDINDDANAAAMREELAALPVTREDKVSRCARFDAEPVNFDLGDEPVQVLIYQKINGYDHGESVTAATENLSKLAKEMGYGVSVSAKGSAFTTENLAEFDVVIWNNVSGDTLTLSQRRAFEDYMNNGGGFLGIHASAGDSVYFWDWYRDVLIGAQFIGHPGDDNWFQDASLDVTHHDTGVADGIPARWELNDEWYSFSESVSTKGYDIVMAIDESTYVPGKKLEMGEDHPLVWTHCIGDGRAMYSAIGHRKEVYQAEYNITLLKNGMRWTAGQGKDTCK
;
A
#
# COMPACT_ATOMS: atom_id res chain seq x y z
N MET A 1 77.34 37.73 39.32
CA MET A 1 77.04 38.52 38.09
C MET A 1 75.75 37.93 37.53
N ILE A 2 74.56 38.49 37.81
CA ILE A 2 73.88 39.56 37.02
C ILE A 2 73.71 39.10 35.56
N ILE A 3 72.55 38.98 34.89
CA ILE A 3 71.14 39.37 35.09
C ILE A 3 70.32 38.85 33.86
N LYS A 4 68.98 38.67 34.01
CA LYS A 4 67.87 38.73 32.98
C LYS A 4 67.84 37.69 31.83
N ASN A 5 66.74 37.35 31.14
CA ASN A 5 65.26 37.47 31.11
C ASN A 5 64.96 36.88 29.70
N ILE A 6 64.00 36.01 29.38
CA ILE A 6 62.53 36.17 29.26
C ILE A 6 62.12 35.29 28.04
N LEU A 7 60.96 34.63 28.16
CA LEU A 7 59.88 34.46 27.17
C LEU A 7 59.46 33.02 26.83
N CYS A 8 58.18 32.77 27.10
CA CYS A 8 57.34 31.67 26.66
C CYS A 8 57.32 31.49 25.13
N SER A 9 57.15 30.25 24.67
CA SER A 9 56.10 29.90 23.70
C SER A 9 55.83 28.39 23.67
N VAL A 10 54.54 28.09 23.60
CA VAL A 10 53.86 26.80 23.57
C VAL A 10 53.95 26.18 22.17
N ILE A 11 53.91 24.85 22.05
CA ILE A 11 52.95 24.07 21.22
C ILE A 11 53.25 22.58 21.46
N ALA A 12 52.44 21.96 22.30
CA ALA A 12 52.25 20.52 22.33
C ALA A 12 51.20 20.19 21.26
N GLY A 13 51.60 19.50 20.20
CA GLY A 13 50.67 18.81 19.32
C GLY A 13 50.33 17.44 19.92
N SER A 14 49.06 17.05 19.93
CA SER A 14 48.59 15.66 19.83
C SER A 14 47.06 15.59 19.94
N LEU A 15 46.46 14.97 18.93
CA LEU A 15 45.16 14.28 18.90
C LEU A 15 43.89 15.10 19.20
N ALA A 16 43.31 15.69 18.15
CA ALA A 16 41.87 15.74 18.01
C ALA A 16 41.41 14.48 17.27
N LEU A 17 40.63 13.61 17.93
CA LEU A 17 39.80 12.64 17.25
C LEU A 17 38.80 13.40 16.37
N VAL A 18 38.92 13.24 15.07
CA VAL A 18 37.89 13.67 14.13
C VAL A 18 36.77 12.64 14.22
N THR A 19 35.69 13.00 14.92
CA THR A 19 34.40 12.34 14.76
C THR A 19 33.90 12.68 13.36
N MET A 20 33.98 11.72 12.44
CA MET A 20 33.27 11.81 11.17
C MET A 20 31.78 11.56 11.44
N ASN A 21 31.06 12.60 11.84
CA ASN A 21 29.63 12.68 11.58
C ASN A 21 29.48 12.87 10.06
N HIS A 22 29.28 11.77 9.33
CA HIS A 22 28.66 11.86 8.02
C HIS A 22 27.20 12.24 8.26
N ALA A 23 26.92 13.53 8.23
CA ALA A 23 25.59 14.00 7.89
C ALA A 23 25.30 13.44 6.49
N TYR A 24 24.46 12.42 6.40
CA TYR A 24 23.75 12.13 5.16
C TYR A 24 23.00 13.41 4.81
N ALA A 25 23.56 14.24 3.93
CA ALA A 25 22.71 15.05 3.10
C ALA A 25 21.90 14.02 2.32
N ALA A 26 20.62 13.86 2.67
CA ALA A 26 19.74 12.96 1.95
C ALA A 26 19.84 13.35 0.47
N ASP A 27 20.48 12.50 -0.34
CA ASP A 27 20.47 12.68 -1.78
C ASP A 27 19.01 12.77 -2.19
N GLU A 28 18.68 13.77 -3.03
CA GLU A 28 17.31 13.95 -3.51
C GLU A 28 16.81 12.60 -4.03
N LEU A 29 15.73 12.08 -3.43
CA LEU A 29 15.16 10.82 -3.86
C LEU A 29 14.74 10.93 -5.32
N THR A 30 15.38 10.15 -6.17
CA THR A 30 15.10 10.11 -7.61
C THR A 30 14.68 8.74 -8.06
N ASP A 31 14.76 7.72 -7.22
CA ASP A 31 14.17 6.43 -7.51
C ASP A 31 12.67 6.48 -7.12
N CYS A 32 11.80 6.80 -8.07
CA CYS A 32 10.36 6.69 -7.84
C CYS A 32 9.58 6.46 -9.14
N SER A 33 8.38 5.91 -8.99
CA SER A 33 7.44 5.76 -10.10
C SER A 33 7.03 7.12 -10.68
N LEU A 34 6.68 7.14 -11.96
CA LEU A 34 6.17 8.32 -12.68
C LEU A 34 7.11 9.54 -12.72
N ARG A 35 8.33 9.45 -12.18
CA ARG A 35 9.31 10.55 -12.13
C ARG A 35 9.47 11.25 -13.47
N ASP A 36 9.78 10.48 -14.51
CA ASP A 36 10.09 11.01 -15.85
C ASP A 36 8.90 10.98 -16.81
N VAL A 37 7.73 10.51 -16.37
CA VAL A 37 6.56 10.35 -17.24
C VAL A 37 6.04 11.74 -17.65
N PRO A 38 5.82 12.00 -18.95
CA PRO A 38 5.22 13.25 -19.41
C PRO A 38 3.87 13.51 -18.72
N PHE A 39 3.51 14.78 -18.54
CA PHE A 39 2.22 15.13 -17.97
C PHE A 39 1.09 14.61 -18.87
N SER A 40 0.08 14.01 -18.25
CA SER A 40 -1.11 13.47 -18.92
C SER A 40 -2.29 13.54 -17.97
N SER A 41 -3.51 13.61 -18.50
CA SER A 41 -4.72 13.48 -17.69
C SER A 41 -4.94 12.06 -17.12
N SER A 42 -4.21 11.07 -17.66
CA SER A 42 -4.25 9.68 -17.24
C SER A 42 -3.34 9.34 -16.06
N MET A 43 -2.51 10.29 -15.60
CA MET A 43 -1.67 10.10 -14.40
C MET A 43 -2.44 10.55 -13.14
N PRO A 44 -1.96 10.25 -11.92
CA PRO A 44 -2.61 10.68 -10.70
C PRO A 44 -2.94 12.16 -10.73
N ALA A 45 -4.14 12.53 -10.30
CA ALA A 45 -4.53 13.93 -10.22
C ALA A 45 -3.55 14.73 -9.34
N TYR A 46 -3.02 14.11 -8.28
CA TYR A 46 -1.94 14.65 -7.46
C TYR A 46 -0.72 15.08 -8.30
N ASP A 47 -0.24 14.20 -9.19
CA ASP A 47 0.98 14.40 -9.99
C ASP A 47 0.85 15.48 -11.06
N VAL A 48 -0.39 15.89 -11.39
CA VAL A 48 -0.70 17.02 -12.27
C VAL A 48 -0.96 18.28 -11.45
N VAL A 49 -1.94 18.22 -10.54
CA VAL A 49 -2.52 19.41 -9.90
C VAL A 49 -1.58 20.04 -8.86
N MET A 50 -0.64 19.25 -8.32
CA MET A 50 0.39 19.75 -7.40
C MET A 50 1.60 20.34 -8.13
N ARG A 51 1.56 20.47 -9.46
CA ARG A 51 2.62 21.09 -10.26
C ARG A 51 2.13 22.42 -10.82
N PRO A 52 2.70 23.58 -10.42
CA PRO A 52 2.11 24.89 -10.72
C PRO A 52 1.79 25.13 -12.20
N LYS A 53 2.67 24.70 -13.11
CA LYS A 53 2.45 24.86 -14.56
C LYS A 53 1.36 23.95 -15.09
N ALA A 54 1.32 22.69 -14.68
CA ALA A 54 0.28 21.75 -15.11
C ALA A 54 -1.08 22.11 -14.49
N ARG A 55 -1.10 22.53 -13.22
CA ARG A 55 -2.28 23.11 -12.55
C ARG A 55 -2.85 24.30 -13.32
N ALA A 56 -2.00 25.23 -13.78
CA ALA A 56 -2.43 26.39 -14.54
C ALA A 56 -3.12 26.00 -15.86
N ILE A 57 -2.71 24.90 -16.49
CA ILE A 57 -3.40 24.36 -17.68
C ILE A 57 -4.78 23.84 -17.31
N VAL A 58 -4.91 23.06 -16.22
CA VAL A 58 -6.23 22.58 -15.77
C VAL A 58 -7.17 23.75 -15.49
N GLU A 59 -6.71 24.78 -14.78
CA GLU A 59 -7.49 26.00 -14.49
C GLU A 59 -7.80 26.86 -15.72
N LYS A 60 -6.95 26.82 -16.75
CA LYS A 60 -7.20 27.51 -18.02
C LYS A 60 -8.41 26.93 -18.74
N TYR A 61 -8.54 25.60 -18.77
CA TYR A 61 -9.63 24.91 -19.45
C TYR A 61 -10.88 24.73 -18.58
N TYR A 62 -10.70 24.63 -17.26
CA TYR A 62 -11.77 24.45 -16.29
C TYR A 62 -11.65 25.43 -15.11
N PRO A 63 -11.92 26.72 -15.32
CA PRO A 63 -11.70 27.75 -14.30
C PRO A 63 -12.47 27.49 -13.01
N GLY A 64 -11.76 27.47 -11.89
CA GLY A 64 -12.32 27.29 -10.55
C GLY A 64 -12.79 25.87 -10.26
N VAL A 65 -12.41 24.88 -11.06
CA VAL A 65 -12.75 23.47 -10.77
C VAL A 65 -12.01 22.99 -9.52
N LEU A 66 -10.73 23.30 -9.37
CA LEU A 66 -9.90 22.76 -8.29
C LEU A 66 -10.23 23.37 -6.93
N SER A 67 -10.79 24.58 -6.89
CA SER A 67 -11.24 25.21 -5.64
C SER A 67 -12.52 24.58 -5.08
N LYS A 68 -13.24 23.79 -5.90
CA LYS A 68 -14.42 23.02 -5.47
C LYS A 68 -14.05 21.61 -4.99
N VAL A 69 -12.83 21.16 -5.26
CA VAL A 69 -12.37 19.83 -4.84
C VAL A 69 -12.16 19.83 -3.32
N PRO A 70 -12.83 18.93 -2.57
CA PRO A 70 -12.63 18.81 -1.14
C PRO A 70 -11.17 18.52 -0.76
N ALA A 71 -10.71 19.06 0.36
CA ALA A 71 -9.33 18.87 0.84
C ALA A 71 -8.98 17.40 1.14
N TRP A 72 -9.98 16.58 1.50
CA TRP A 72 -9.77 15.14 1.68
C TRP A 72 -9.48 14.42 0.34
N ILE A 73 -9.94 14.97 -0.79
CA ILE A 73 -9.60 14.46 -2.12
C ILE A 73 -8.21 14.94 -2.52
N LEU A 74 -8.00 16.26 -2.48
CA LEU A 74 -6.79 16.91 -2.97
C LEU A 74 -6.06 17.61 -1.83
N SER A 75 -4.94 17.03 -1.41
CA SER A 75 -4.08 17.54 -0.34
C SER A 75 -2.65 17.67 -0.85
N GLU A 76 -1.91 18.68 -0.37
CA GLU A 76 -0.49 18.85 -0.71
C GLU A 76 0.39 17.87 0.06
N SER A 77 -0.05 17.40 1.23
CA SER A 77 0.60 16.36 2.04
C SER A 77 -0.06 15.00 1.87
N MET A 78 0.72 13.94 2.03
CA MET A 78 0.18 12.58 2.17
C MET A 78 -0.47 12.41 3.54
N PRO A 79 -1.56 11.62 3.67
CA PRO A 79 -2.27 10.93 2.58
C PRO A 79 -3.08 11.88 1.68
N SER A 80 -3.27 11.51 0.40
CA SER A 80 -4.17 12.21 -0.51
C SER A 80 -4.86 11.24 -1.46
N PHE A 81 -6.20 11.26 -1.47
CA PHE A 81 -7.02 10.45 -2.39
C PHE A 81 -6.73 10.73 -3.87
N SER A 82 -6.26 11.94 -4.21
CA SER A 82 -5.87 12.33 -5.57
C SER A 82 -4.67 11.55 -6.12
N THR A 83 -4.00 10.75 -5.28
CA THR A 83 -2.99 9.77 -5.72
C THR A 83 -3.63 8.48 -6.27
N LEU A 84 -4.89 8.19 -5.91
CA LEU A 84 -5.62 6.98 -6.27
C LEU A 84 -6.49 7.12 -7.51
N ILE A 85 -6.66 8.36 -7.99
CA ILE A 85 -7.50 8.68 -9.16
C ILE A 85 -6.71 9.50 -10.17
N THR A 86 -7.01 9.30 -11.45
CA THR A 86 -6.44 10.11 -12.52
C THR A 86 -7.04 11.52 -12.54
N LEU A 87 -6.41 12.47 -13.25
CA LEU A 87 -7.02 13.77 -13.47
C LEU A 87 -8.37 13.65 -14.20
N ASP A 88 -8.49 12.77 -15.19
CA ASP A 88 -9.78 12.52 -15.87
C ASP A 88 -10.85 12.04 -14.87
N GLN A 89 -10.49 11.13 -13.96
CA GLN A 89 -11.40 10.65 -12.92
C GLN A 89 -11.74 11.73 -11.86
N LEU A 90 -10.83 12.65 -11.57
CA LEU A 90 -11.11 13.81 -10.71
C LEU A 90 -12.10 14.76 -11.39
N LEU A 91 -11.89 15.07 -12.68
CA LEU A 91 -12.78 15.93 -13.46
C LEU A 91 -14.18 15.31 -13.63
N ALA A 92 -14.24 14.00 -13.87
CA ALA A 92 -15.51 13.26 -13.97
C ALA A 92 -16.34 13.36 -12.68
N ARG A 93 -15.70 13.37 -11.50
CA ARG A 93 -16.36 13.61 -10.20
C ARG A 93 -16.93 15.02 -10.05
N MET A 94 -16.45 15.96 -10.86
CA MET A 94 -16.94 17.33 -10.95
C MET A 94 -17.89 17.52 -12.16
N ASP A 95 -18.46 16.43 -12.67
CA ASP A 95 -19.37 16.38 -13.84
C ASP A 95 -18.74 16.84 -15.17
N ILE A 96 -17.41 16.78 -15.29
CA ILE A 96 -16.67 17.12 -16.52
C ILE A 96 -16.18 15.84 -17.17
N ASN A 97 -16.86 15.41 -18.24
CA ASN A 97 -16.60 14.14 -18.93
C ASN A 97 -16.27 14.37 -20.41
N ASP A 98 -15.00 14.21 -20.77
CA ASP A 98 -14.47 14.24 -22.15
C ASP A 98 -15.14 15.27 -23.09
N ASP A 99 -15.23 16.52 -22.62
CA ASP A 99 -15.89 17.59 -23.34
C ASP A 99 -15.00 18.20 -24.44
N ALA A 100 -15.48 19.27 -25.08
CA ALA A 100 -14.75 19.95 -26.16
C ALA A 100 -13.40 20.55 -25.73
N ASN A 101 -13.17 20.79 -24.43
CA ASN A 101 -11.92 21.33 -23.90
C ASN A 101 -10.89 20.24 -23.58
N ALA A 102 -11.35 19.02 -23.30
CA ALA A 102 -10.50 17.92 -22.81
C ALA A 102 -9.32 17.62 -23.74
N ALA A 103 -9.55 17.55 -25.06
CA ALA A 103 -8.50 17.26 -26.03
C ALA A 103 -7.38 18.34 -26.02
N ALA A 104 -7.76 19.61 -25.99
CA ALA A 104 -6.81 20.72 -25.99
C ALA A 104 -6.03 20.81 -24.66
N MET A 105 -6.69 20.54 -23.52
CA MET A 105 -6.02 20.44 -22.23
C MET A 105 -4.96 19.33 -22.24
N ARG A 106 -5.30 18.14 -22.75
CA ARG A 106 -4.38 17.00 -22.81
C ARG A 106 -3.18 17.29 -23.72
N GLU A 107 -3.39 17.96 -24.85
CA GLU A 107 -2.30 18.38 -25.75
C GLU A 107 -1.34 19.36 -25.06
N GLU A 108 -1.86 20.38 -24.36
CA GLU A 108 -1.02 21.36 -23.66
C GLU A 108 -0.30 20.76 -22.45
N LEU A 109 -0.95 19.84 -21.72
CA LEU A 109 -0.30 19.07 -20.65
C LEU A 109 0.87 18.26 -21.22
N ALA A 110 0.65 17.49 -22.29
CA ALA A 110 1.67 16.64 -22.90
C ALA A 110 2.88 17.44 -23.45
N ALA A 111 2.68 18.71 -23.80
CA ALA A 111 3.74 19.60 -24.26
C ALA A 111 4.61 20.18 -23.12
N LEU A 112 4.20 20.06 -21.85
CA LEU A 112 4.98 20.56 -20.72
C LEU A 112 6.25 19.73 -20.50
N PRO A 113 7.43 20.36 -20.37
CA PRO A 113 8.64 19.64 -19.96
C PRO A 113 8.53 19.20 -18.50
N VAL A 114 8.97 17.98 -18.20
CA VAL A 114 9.13 17.49 -16.82
C VAL A 114 10.45 18.03 -16.27
N THR A 115 10.37 19.05 -15.41
CA THR A 115 11.55 19.73 -14.84
C THR A 115 12.17 18.93 -13.70
N ARG A 116 13.37 19.32 -13.25
CA ARG A 116 14.00 18.72 -12.05
C ARG A 116 13.09 18.86 -10.81
N GLU A 117 12.47 20.02 -10.63
CA GLU A 117 11.56 20.29 -9.52
C GLU A 117 10.35 19.35 -9.53
N ASP A 118 9.77 19.10 -10.72
CA ASP A 118 8.66 18.15 -10.87
C ASP A 118 9.09 16.73 -10.45
N LYS A 119 10.29 16.30 -10.88
CA LYS A 119 10.84 14.98 -10.55
C LYS A 119 11.03 14.80 -9.05
N VAL A 120 11.69 15.76 -8.39
CA VAL A 120 11.92 15.73 -6.94
C VAL A 120 10.60 15.74 -6.18
N SER A 121 9.66 16.61 -6.58
CA SER A 121 8.36 16.71 -5.93
C SER A 121 7.49 15.46 -6.09
N ARG A 122 7.58 14.76 -7.23
CA ARG A 122 6.90 13.45 -7.42
C ARG A 122 7.48 12.38 -6.51
N CYS A 123 8.79 12.37 -6.32
CA CYS A 123 9.44 11.38 -5.46
C CYS A 123 9.30 11.68 -3.95
N ALA A 124 8.95 12.90 -3.56
CA ALA A 124 8.86 13.31 -2.15
C ALA A 124 7.83 12.53 -1.30
N ARG A 125 6.88 11.79 -1.92
CA ARG A 125 5.91 10.93 -1.21
C ARG A 125 6.47 9.58 -0.75
N PHE A 126 7.65 9.19 -1.24
CA PHE A 126 8.29 7.92 -0.94
C PHE A 126 9.36 8.09 0.14
N ASP A 127 9.60 7.06 0.95
CA ASP A 127 10.59 7.12 2.02
C ASP A 127 11.86 6.39 1.60
N ALA A 128 13.00 7.05 1.71
CA ALA A 128 14.32 6.45 1.47
C ALA A 128 15.22 6.44 2.72
N GLU A 129 14.81 7.12 3.79
CA GLU A 129 15.57 7.16 5.04
C GLU A 129 15.63 5.76 5.66
N PRO A 130 16.84 5.19 5.89
CA PRO A 130 16.98 3.82 6.37
C PRO A 130 16.19 3.55 7.65
N VAL A 131 15.61 2.36 7.73
CA VAL A 131 14.97 1.82 8.92
C VAL A 131 15.73 0.56 9.30
N ASN A 132 16.09 0.47 10.58
CA ASN A 132 16.65 -0.74 11.17
C ASN A 132 15.63 -1.30 12.16
N PHE A 133 15.52 -2.62 12.22
CA PHE A 133 14.65 -3.31 13.16
C PHE A 133 15.47 -3.91 14.30
N ASP A 134 14.90 -3.85 15.51
CA ASP A 134 15.44 -4.54 16.69
C ASP A 134 14.59 -5.80 16.88
N LEU A 135 15.03 -6.89 16.27
CA LEU A 135 14.29 -8.15 16.23
C LEU A 135 14.66 -9.03 17.44
N GLY A 136 13.66 -9.74 17.97
CA GLY A 136 13.87 -10.75 18.99
C GLY A 136 14.32 -12.09 18.40
N ASP A 137 14.48 -13.09 19.27
CA ASP A 137 14.91 -14.44 18.90
C ASP A 137 13.73 -15.36 18.50
N GLU A 138 12.53 -14.80 18.26
CA GLU A 138 11.38 -15.58 17.84
C GLU A 138 11.64 -16.28 16.49
N PRO A 139 11.18 -17.54 16.32
CA PRO A 139 11.49 -18.34 15.14
C PRO A 139 10.79 -17.90 13.87
N VAL A 140 9.81 -16.99 13.98
CA VAL A 140 9.12 -16.36 12.86
C VAL A 140 9.06 -14.87 13.13
N GLN A 141 9.43 -14.06 12.14
CA GLN A 141 9.43 -12.62 12.20
C GLN A 141 8.40 -12.03 11.23
N VAL A 142 7.56 -11.12 11.73
CA VAL A 142 6.48 -10.48 10.96
C VAL A 142 6.72 -8.98 10.86
N LEU A 143 6.67 -8.44 9.64
CA LEU A 143 6.62 -7.01 9.39
C LEU A 143 5.18 -6.59 9.08
N ILE A 144 4.56 -5.80 9.95
CA ILE A 144 3.31 -5.10 9.66
C ILE A 144 3.65 -3.77 8.99
N TYR A 145 3.35 -3.67 7.71
CA TYR A 145 3.51 -2.47 6.91
C TYR A 145 2.18 -1.72 6.76
N GLN A 146 2.16 -0.43 7.10
CA GLN A 146 0.94 0.38 7.19
C GLN A 146 1.13 1.81 6.64
N LYS A 147 2.03 2.00 5.66
CA LYS A 147 2.17 3.31 5.00
C LYS A 147 0.94 3.60 4.15
N ILE A 148 0.49 4.85 4.17
CA ILE A 148 -0.66 5.32 3.39
C ILE A 148 -0.28 6.60 2.65
N ASN A 149 -0.26 6.53 1.31
CA ASN A 149 -0.18 7.70 0.43
C ASN A 149 -1.56 8.07 -0.14
N GLY A 150 -2.48 7.10 -0.20
CA GLY A 150 -3.84 7.21 -0.74
C GLY A 150 -4.90 7.58 0.29
N TYR A 151 -5.84 6.67 0.55
CA TYR A 151 -6.95 6.87 1.48
C TYR A 151 -6.64 6.23 2.84
N ASP A 152 -6.82 6.99 3.91
CA ASP A 152 -6.59 6.54 5.29
C ASP A 152 -7.87 5.96 5.89
N HIS A 153 -7.81 4.66 6.22
CA HIS A 153 -8.91 3.92 6.84
C HIS A 153 -8.95 4.09 8.39
N GLY A 154 -8.09 4.92 8.96
CA GLY A 154 -8.19 5.44 10.34
C GLY A 154 -8.32 4.37 11.42
N GLU A 155 -9.51 4.27 12.01
CA GLU A 155 -9.79 3.29 13.09
C GLU A 155 -9.57 1.85 12.65
N SER A 156 -9.78 1.53 11.37
CA SER A 156 -9.46 0.22 10.79
C SER A 156 -7.98 -0.10 10.94
N VAL A 157 -7.11 0.78 10.45
CA VAL A 157 -5.64 0.61 10.47
C VAL A 157 -5.17 0.36 11.90
N THR A 158 -5.69 1.14 12.84
CA THR A 158 -5.36 1.04 14.27
C THR A 158 -5.80 -0.32 14.84
N ALA A 159 -7.06 -0.69 14.64
CA ALA A 159 -7.62 -1.95 15.15
C ALA A 159 -6.93 -3.18 14.54
N ALA A 160 -6.61 -3.12 13.24
CA ALA A 160 -5.87 -4.14 12.53
C ALA A 160 -4.46 -4.31 13.09
N THR A 161 -3.69 -3.23 13.24
CA THR A 161 -2.32 -3.29 13.77
C THR A 161 -2.30 -3.84 15.19
N GLU A 162 -3.22 -3.40 16.05
CA GLU A 162 -3.36 -3.93 17.42
C GLU A 162 -3.68 -5.43 17.41
N ASN A 163 -4.65 -5.84 16.59
CA ASN A 163 -5.08 -7.23 16.48
C ASN A 163 -3.97 -8.13 15.93
N LEU A 164 -3.40 -7.80 14.76
CA LEU A 164 -2.35 -8.58 14.11
C LEU A 164 -1.12 -8.71 15.01
N SER A 165 -0.70 -7.62 15.67
CA SER A 165 0.41 -7.65 16.62
C SER A 165 0.13 -8.57 17.81
N LYS A 166 -1.11 -8.56 18.32
CA LYS A 166 -1.53 -9.46 19.39
C LYS A 166 -1.52 -10.91 18.91
N LEU A 167 -2.11 -11.20 17.76
CA LEU A 167 -2.23 -12.55 17.21
C LEU A 167 -0.85 -13.15 16.91
N ALA A 168 0.06 -12.40 16.30
CA ALA A 168 1.42 -12.86 16.04
C ALA A 168 2.17 -13.19 17.34
N LYS A 169 2.04 -12.36 18.39
CA LYS A 169 2.61 -12.66 19.72
C LYS A 169 2.00 -13.91 20.37
N GLU A 170 0.67 -14.09 20.27
CA GLU A 170 0.01 -15.32 20.74
C GLU A 170 0.48 -16.57 19.99
N MET A 171 0.92 -16.41 18.74
CA MET A 171 1.51 -17.47 17.92
C MET A 171 3.00 -17.69 18.18
N GLY A 172 3.62 -16.87 19.06
CA GLY A 172 5.04 -16.93 19.37
C GLY A 172 5.94 -16.31 18.29
N TYR A 173 5.41 -15.38 17.50
CA TYR A 173 6.15 -14.68 16.44
C TYR A 173 6.65 -13.32 16.93
N GLY A 174 7.79 -12.89 16.40
CA GLY A 174 8.30 -11.53 16.53
C GLY A 174 7.51 -10.59 15.61
N VAL A 175 7.32 -9.34 16.04
CA VAL A 175 6.50 -8.36 15.32
C VAL A 175 7.19 -7.01 15.29
N SER A 176 7.37 -6.48 14.08
CA SER A 176 7.76 -5.10 13.82
C SER A 176 6.66 -4.37 13.06
N VAL A 177 6.48 -3.08 13.33
CA VAL A 177 5.51 -2.23 12.62
C VAL A 177 6.26 -1.08 11.96
N SER A 178 6.00 -0.84 10.66
CA SER A 178 6.57 0.29 9.93
C SER A 178 5.51 0.99 9.07
N ALA A 179 5.56 2.31 9.07
CA ALA A 179 4.84 3.16 8.13
C ALA A 179 5.79 3.80 7.09
N LYS A 180 7.00 3.24 6.92
CA LYS A 180 8.04 3.76 6.03
C LYS A 180 8.36 2.76 4.92
N GLY A 181 8.27 3.19 3.66
CA GLY A 181 8.62 2.37 2.48
C GLY A 181 10.07 1.91 2.47
N SER A 182 10.98 2.63 3.14
CA SER A 182 12.37 2.24 3.35
C SER A 182 12.57 0.98 4.20
N ALA A 183 11.50 0.39 4.75
CA ALA A 183 11.54 -0.97 5.27
C ALA A 183 11.78 -2.03 4.18
N PHE A 184 11.47 -1.74 2.91
CA PHE A 184 11.56 -2.69 1.80
C PHE A 184 12.94 -2.64 1.13
N THR A 185 13.97 -3.05 1.86
CA THR A 185 15.29 -3.35 1.29
C THR A 185 15.51 -4.85 1.29
N THR A 186 16.43 -5.34 0.44
CA THR A 186 16.81 -6.76 0.43
C THR A 186 17.29 -7.21 1.82
N GLU A 187 18.06 -6.36 2.50
CA GLU A 187 18.60 -6.64 3.83
C GLU A 187 17.48 -6.77 4.87
N ASN A 188 16.56 -5.81 4.92
CA ASN A 188 15.47 -5.84 5.90
C ASN A 188 14.49 -6.98 5.61
N LEU A 189 14.10 -7.19 4.35
CA LEU A 189 13.14 -8.24 3.99
C LEU A 189 13.68 -9.66 4.25
N ALA A 190 15.01 -9.85 4.21
CA ALA A 190 15.63 -11.12 4.58
C ALA A 190 15.46 -11.48 6.07
N GLU A 191 15.08 -10.52 6.92
CA GLU A 191 14.85 -10.76 8.35
C GLU A 191 13.39 -11.16 8.67
N PHE A 192 12.47 -11.11 7.70
CA PHE A 192 11.04 -11.34 7.92
C PHE A 192 10.49 -12.52 7.12
N ASP A 193 9.82 -13.45 7.79
CA ASP A 193 9.13 -14.56 7.12
C ASP A 193 7.79 -14.13 6.51
N VAL A 194 7.15 -13.11 7.08
CA VAL A 194 5.86 -12.59 6.60
C VAL A 194 5.87 -11.06 6.58
N VAL A 195 5.46 -10.49 5.45
CA VAL A 195 5.12 -9.07 5.30
C VAL A 195 3.61 -8.92 5.19
N ILE A 196 3.01 -8.22 6.15
CA ILE A 196 1.58 -7.91 6.16
C ILE A 196 1.39 -6.48 5.67
N TRP A 197 0.62 -6.30 4.58
CA TRP A 197 0.18 -4.98 4.14
C TRP A 197 -1.15 -4.67 4.79
N ASN A 198 -1.10 -4.01 5.93
CA ASN A 198 -2.27 -3.60 6.69
C ASN A 198 -2.83 -2.29 6.13
N ASN A 199 -3.93 -2.39 5.36
CA ASN A 199 -4.66 -1.22 4.85
C ASN A 199 -3.75 -0.21 4.12
N VAL A 200 -2.70 -0.70 3.44
CA VAL A 200 -1.80 0.12 2.64
C VAL A 200 -2.57 0.64 1.43
N SER A 201 -2.59 1.95 1.22
CA SER A 201 -3.27 2.56 0.06
C SER A 201 -2.35 3.58 -0.62
N GLY A 202 -2.41 3.61 -1.93
CA GLY A 202 -1.59 4.41 -2.81
C GLY A 202 -0.24 3.79 -3.11
N ASP A 203 0.50 4.44 -4.00
CA ASP A 203 1.83 4.01 -4.38
C ASP A 203 2.86 4.40 -3.30
N THR A 204 3.33 3.41 -2.55
CA THR A 204 4.11 3.62 -1.31
C THR A 204 5.58 3.21 -1.39
N LEU A 205 6.00 2.52 -2.47
CA LEU A 205 7.36 1.99 -2.65
C LEU A 205 8.07 2.57 -3.88
N THR A 206 9.35 2.90 -3.72
CA THR A 206 10.27 3.26 -4.81
C THR A 206 10.52 2.09 -5.76
N LEU A 207 11.14 2.30 -6.92
CA LEU A 207 11.40 1.21 -7.87
C LEU A 207 12.40 0.19 -7.33
N SER A 208 13.42 0.60 -6.57
CA SER A 208 14.31 -0.36 -5.89
C SER A 208 13.60 -1.15 -4.79
N GLN A 209 12.74 -0.50 -4.01
CA GLN A 209 11.96 -1.15 -2.96
C GLN A 209 10.98 -2.17 -3.54
N ARG A 210 10.34 -1.84 -4.67
CA ARG A 210 9.49 -2.76 -5.44
C ARG A 210 10.27 -4.00 -5.88
N ARG A 211 11.46 -3.82 -6.45
CA ARG A 211 12.31 -4.95 -6.87
C ARG A 211 12.70 -5.83 -5.68
N ALA A 212 13.10 -5.23 -4.56
CA ALA A 212 13.40 -5.98 -3.34
C ALA A 212 12.19 -6.82 -2.87
N PHE A 213 10.96 -6.28 -3.00
CA PHE A 213 9.76 -7.01 -2.65
C PHE A 213 9.38 -8.11 -3.66
N GLU A 214 9.54 -7.87 -4.95
CA GLU A 214 9.38 -8.89 -5.99
C GLU A 214 10.35 -10.05 -5.76
N ASP A 215 11.62 -9.75 -5.46
CA ASP A 215 12.63 -10.76 -5.14
C ASP A 215 12.29 -11.49 -3.84
N TYR A 216 11.83 -10.79 -2.81
CA TYR A 216 11.36 -11.40 -1.56
C TYR A 216 10.27 -12.44 -1.82
N MET A 217 9.24 -12.09 -2.60
CA MET A 217 8.16 -13.03 -2.95
C MET A 217 8.69 -14.21 -3.76
N ASN A 218 9.49 -13.98 -4.80
CA ASN A 218 10.01 -15.07 -5.63
C ASN A 218 10.91 -16.06 -4.86
N ASN A 219 11.58 -15.61 -3.79
CA ASN A 219 12.50 -16.40 -2.97
C ASN A 219 11.87 -16.96 -1.69
N GLY A 220 10.55 -17.10 -1.66
CA GLY A 220 9.88 -17.78 -0.54
C GLY A 220 9.40 -16.86 0.57
N GLY A 221 9.26 -15.56 0.32
CA GLY A 221 8.60 -14.64 1.23
C GLY A 221 7.10 -14.91 1.39
N GLY A 222 6.55 -14.54 2.56
CA GLY A 222 5.13 -14.58 2.85
C GLY A 222 4.48 -13.20 2.72
N PHE A 223 3.33 -13.12 2.07
CA PHE A 223 2.53 -11.90 1.96
C PHE A 223 1.10 -12.09 2.46
N LEU A 224 0.65 -11.17 3.31
CA LEU A 224 -0.75 -11.03 3.69
C LEU A 224 -1.23 -9.61 3.42
N GLY A 225 -2.08 -9.42 2.41
CA GLY A 225 -2.74 -8.15 2.12
C GLY A 225 -4.08 -8.03 2.82
N ILE A 226 -4.37 -6.87 3.40
CA ILE A 226 -5.61 -6.60 4.13
C ILE A 226 -6.31 -5.37 3.53
N HIS A 227 -7.55 -5.59 3.14
CA HIS A 227 -8.54 -4.59 2.73
C HIS A 227 -7.98 -3.59 1.72
N ALA A 228 -7.63 -2.38 2.18
CA ALA A 228 -7.16 -1.29 1.31
C ALA A 228 -5.93 -1.64 0.47
N SER A 229 -5.15 -2.67 0.84
CA SER A 229 -4.02 -3.14 0.03
C SER A 229 -4.43 -3.52 -1.41
N ALA A 230 -5.69 -3.89 -1.65
CA ALA A 230 -6.23 -4.07 -3.00
C ALA A 230 -7.34 -3.08 -3.35
N GLY A 231 -7.51 -1.97 -2.61
CA GLY A 231 -8.64 -1.04 -2.72
C GLY A 231 -8.40 0.18 -3.62
N ASP A 232 -7.28 0.25 -4.35
CA ASP A 232 -6.97 1.42 -5.16
C ASP A 232 -7.59 1.29 -6.56
N SER A 233 -8.22 2.37 -7.03
CA SER A 233 -8.86 2.37 -8.36
C SER A 233 -7.87 2.44 -9.53
N VAL A 234 -6.60 2.74 -9.24
CA VAL A 234 -5.50 2.78 -10.21
C VAL A 234 -4.21 2.33 -9.53
N TYR A 235 -3.46 1.46 -10.21
CA TYR A 235 -2.11 1.04 -9.81
C TYR A 235 -1.07 1.46 -10.85
N PHE A 236 0.08 1.95 -10.38
CA PHE A 236 1.25 2.27 -11.21
C PHE A 236 2.39 1.25 -11.02
N TRP A 237 1.99 0.02 -10.69
CA TRP A 237 2.85 -1.14 -10.51
C TRP A 237 2.07 -2.36 -10.97
N ASP A 238 2.19 -2.68 -12.26
CA ASP A 238 1.39 -3.75 -12.87
C ASP A 238 1.62 -5.11 -12.20
N TRP A 239 2.85 -5.43 -11.79
CA TRP A 239 3.13 -6.66 -11.04
C TRP A 239 2.32 -6.75 -9.73
N TYR A 240 2.19 -5.65 -8.99
CA TYR A 240 1.39 -5.64 -7.76
C TYR A 240 -0.09 -5.94 -8.04
N ARG A 241 -0.69 -5.26 -9.02
CA ARG A 241 -2.09 -5.44 -9.41
C ARG A 241 -2.34 -6.83 -10.02
N ASP A 242 -1.52 -7.22 -11.00
CA ASP A 242 -1.81 -8.34 -11.88
C ASP A 242 -1.28 -9.68 -11.36
N VAL A 243 -0.18 -9.64 -10.60
CA VAL A 243 0.50 -10.83 -10.05
C VAL A 243 0.21 -10.96 -8.56
N LEU A 244 0.63 -9.99 -7.73
CA LEU A 244 0.55 -10.14 -6.27
C LEU A 244 -0.86 -10.13 -5.70
N ILE A 245 -1.67 -9.13 -6.07
CA ILE A 245 -3.09 -9.11 -5.70
C ILE A 245 -3.87 -9.99 -6.68
N GLY A 246 -3.57 -9.84 -7.97
CA GLY A 246 -4.25 -10.53 -9.05
C GLY A 246 -5.60 -9.93 -9.43
N ALA A 247 -6.00 -8.80 -8.85
CA ALA A 247 -7.29 -8.17 -9.08
C ALA A 247 -7.17 -6.64 -9.20
N GLN A 248 -8.05 -6.02 -9.98
CA GLN A 248 -8.22 -4.57 -10.05
C GLN A 248 -9.54 -4.20 -9.39
N PHE A 249 -9.47 -3.46 -8.29
CA PHE A 249 -10.65 -2.92 -7.60
C PHE A 249 -11.40 -1.94 -8.49
N ILE A 250 -12.73 -2.06 -8.49
CA ILE A 250 -13.65 -1.21 -9.26
C ILE A 250 -14.61 -0.41 -8.37
N GLY A 251 -14.70 -0.74 -7.09
CA GLY A 251 -15.51 0.00 -6.13
C GLY A 251 -16.05 -0.88 -5.00
N HIS A 252 -16.81 -0.23 -4.13
CA HIS A 252 -17.64 -0.85 -3.11
C HIS A 252 -18.96 -0.06 -3.04
N PRO A 253 -20.03 -0.63 -2.49
CA PRO A 253 -21.25 0.12 -2.20
C PRO A 253 -20.96 1.36 -1.35
N GLY A 254 -21.58 2.49 -1.69
CA GLY A 254 -21.46 3.75 -0.95
C GLY A 254 -22.77 4.19 -0.30
N ASP A 255 -22.77 5.38 0.28
CA ASP A 255 -23.94 6.04 0.88
C ASP A 255 -24.64 5.15 1.92
N ASP A 256 -25.97 5.02 1.86
CA ASP A 256 -26.78 4.21 2.79
C ASP A 256 -26.47 2.71 2.72
N ASN A 257 -25.76 2.26 1.68
CA ASN A 257 -25.36 0.87 1.47
C ASN A 257 -23.89 0.63 1.78
N TRP A 258 -23.18 1.56 2.41
CA TRP A 258 -21.73 1.44 2.64
C TRP A 258 -21.36 0.17 3.42
N PHE A 259 -21.92 0.00 4.62
CA PHE A 259 -21.68 -1.18 5.46
C PHE A 259 -22.92 -2.05 5.52
N GLN A 260 -22.79 -3.31 5.15
CA GLN A 260 -23.93 -4.22 5.02
C GLN A 260 -23.59 -5.58 5.62
N ASP A 261 -24.58 -6.19 6.29
CA ASP A 261 -24.51 -7.60 6.61
C ASP A 261 -24.56 -8.41 5.31
N ALA A 262 -23.67 -9.37 5.17
CA ALA A 262 -23.66 -10.30 4.05
C ALA A 262 -23.24 -11.69 4.52
N SER A 263 -23.72 -12.70 3.82
CA SER A 263 -23.26 -14.07 4.00
C SER A 263 -21.98 -14.31 3.20
N LEU A 264 -21.01 -14.95 3.86
CA LEU A 264 -19.74 -15.37 3.28
C LEU A 264 -19.71 -16.89 3.20
N ASP A 265 -19.55 -17.41 1.99
CA ASP A 265 -19.34 -18.84 1.74
C ASP A 265 -17.85 -19.15 1.78
N VAL A 266 -17.50 -20.23 2.48
CA VAL A 266 -16.12 -20.60 2.82
C VAL A 266 -15.75 -21.90 2.12
N THR A 267 -14.62 -21.90 1.43
CA THR A 267 -14.05 -23.10 0.79
C THR A 267 -12.80 -23.55 1.53
N HIS A 268 -12.81 -24.80 2.00
CA HIS A 268 -11.67 -25.41 2.69
C HIS A 268 -10.71 -26.05 1.70
N HIS A 269 -9.55 -25.41 1.52
CA HIS A 269 -8.43 -25.91 0.71
C HIS A 269 -7.38 -26.60 1.56
N ASP A 270 -6.46 -27.33 0.91
CA ASP A 270 -5.33 -27.98 1.57
C ASP A 270 -4.35 -26.98 2.22
N THR A 271 -4.41 -25.69 1.85
CA THR A 271 -3.64 -24.61 2.51
C THR A 271 -3.96 -24.49 4.00
N GLY A 272 -5.15 -24.93 4.44
CA GLY A 272 -5.61 -24.86 5.83
C GLY A 272 -6.00 -23.46 6.29
N VAL A 273 -6.05 -22.47 5.39
CA VAL A 273 -6.38 -21.07 5.73
C VAL A 273 -7.80 -20.94 6.32
N ALA A 274 -8.74 -21.75 5.85
CA ALA A 274 -10.12 -21.81 6.35
C ALA A 274 -10.36 -22.79 7.50
N ASP A 275 -9.33 -23.47 8.03
CA ASP A 275 -9.50 -24.49 9.07
C ASP A 275 -10.15 -23.90 10.33
N GLY A 276 -11.23 -24.55 10.80
CA GLY A 276 -12.00 -24.12 11.97
C GLY A 276 -13.04 -23.02 11.70
N ILE A 277 -13.17 -22.56 10.45
CA ILE A 277 -14.22 -21.64 10.03
C ILE A 277 -15.40 -22.44 9.46
N PRO A 278 -16.67 -22.13 9.82
CA PRO A 278 -17.83 -22.82 9.25
C PRO A 278 -17.93 -22.57 7.74
N ALA A 279 -18.62 -23.48 7.03
CA ALA A 279 -18.81 -23.38 5.58
C ALA A 279 -19.55 -22.09 5.14
N ARG A 280 -20.29 -21.46 6.06
CA ARG A 280 -20.97 -20.18 5.84
C ARG A 280 -21.09 -19.42 7.14
N TRP A 281 -20.90 -18.10 7.09
CA TRP A 281 -21.11 -17.20 8.21
C TRP A 281 -21.52 -15.81 7.74
N GLU A 282 -22.05 -14.99 8.64
CA GLU A 282 -22.45 -13.61 8.35
C GLU A 282 -21.44 -12.64 8.97
N LEU A 283 -21.14 -11.58 8.24
CA LEU A 283 -20.31 -10.47 8.70
C LEU A 283 -20.90 -9.17 8.17
N ASN A 284 -20.67 -8.06 8.88
CA ASN A 284 -20.98 -6.72 8.38
C ASN A 284 -19.67 -5.97 8.15
N ASP A 285 -19.44 -5.54 6.90
CA ASP A 285 -18.27 -4.77 6.49
C ASP A 285 -18.57 -3.98 5.20
N GLU A 286 -17.54 -3.33 4.64
CA GLU A 286 -17.53 -2.79 3.28
C GLU A 286 -17.07 -3.85 2.28
N TRP A 287 -17.86 -4.09 1.23
CA TRP A 287 -17.62 -5.18 0.28
C TRP A 287 -17.00 -4.68 -1.02
N TYR A 288 -15.75 -5.05 -1.26
CA TYR A 288 -15.00 -4.70 -2.47
C TYR A 288 -15.42 -5.55 -3.65
N SER A 289 -15.59 -4.90 -4.79
CA SER A 289 -15.78 -5.53 -6.08
C SER A 289 -14.56 -5.31 -6.96
N PHE A 290 -14.24 -6.32 -7.76
CA PHE A 290 -13.11 -6.35 -8.66
C PHE A 290 -13.59 -6.47 -10.11
N SER A 291 -12.77 -5.99 -11.05
CA SER A 291 -13.11 -6.03 -12.48
C SER A 291 -13.28 -7.44 -13.05
N GLU A 292 -12.67 -8.44 -12.41
CA GLU A 292 -12.75 -9.86 -12.76
C GLU A 292 -12.48 -10.71 -11.51
N SER A 293 -13.09 -11.90 -11.43
CA SER A 293 -12.76 -12.86 -10.37
C SER A 293 -11.37 -13.46 -10.57
N VAL A 294 -10.62 -13.59 -9.47
CA VAL A 294 -9.29 -14.24 -9.48
C VAL A 294 -9.35 -15.76 -9.70
N SER A 295 -10.55 -16.36 -9.70
CA SER A 295 -10.76 -17.76 -10.10
C SER A 295 -10.27 -18.01 -11.54
N THR A 296 -10.39 -17.00 -12.41
CA THR A 296 -9.92 -17.02 -13.81
C THR A 296 -8.41 -17.21 -13.93
N LYS A 297 -7.67 -16.88 -12.87
CA LYS A 297 -6.22 -17.06 -12.74
C LYS A 297 -5.84 -18.37 -12.06
N GLY A 298 -6.81 -19.17 -11.63
CA GLY A 298 -6.59 -20.40 -10.89
C GLY A 298 -6.16 -20.17 -9.43
N TYR A 299 -6.51 -19.02 -8.85
CA TYR A 299 -6.23 -18.76 -7.43
C TYR A 299 -7.24 -19.50 -6.55
N ASP A 300 -6.80 -19.94 -5.37
CA ASP A 300 -7.64 -20.65 -4.42
C ASP A 300 -8.54 -19.64 -3.69
N ILE A 301 -9.83 -19.64 -4.01
CA ILE A 301 -10.82 -18.80 -3.32
C ILE A 301 -11.13 -19.41 -1.96
N VAL A 302 -10.78 -18.71 -0.88
CA VAL A 302 -11.02 -19.13 0.51
C VAL A 302 -12.39 -18.67 0.98
N MET A 303 -12.80 -17.45 0.61
CA MET A 303 -14.12 -16.90 0.92
C MET A 303 -14.68 -16.11 -0.26
N ALA A 304 -15.96 -16.29 -0.52
CA ALA A 304 -16.75 -15.50 -1.47
C ALA A 304 -18.00 -14.94 -0.80
N ILE A 305 -18.47 -13.78 -1.26
CA ILE A 305 -19.68 -13.13 -0.75
C ILE A 305 -20.91 -13.53 -1.57
N ASP A 306 -22.03 -13.78 -0.90
CA ASP A 306 -23.31 -14.05 -1.55
C ASP A 306 -24.06 -12.73 -1.86
N GLU A 307 -24.04 -12.31 -3.12
CA GLU A 307 -24.71 -11.09 -3.61
C GLU A 307 -26.23 -11.10 -3.43
N SER A 308 -26.87 -12.24 -3.12
CA SER A 308 -28.30 -12.25 -2.78
C SER A 308 -28.60 -11.74 -1.37
N THR A 309 -27.57 -11.57 -0.55
CA THR A 309 -27.70 -11.19 0.87
C THR A 309 -27.36 -9.72 1.17
N TYR A 310 -26.85 -8.98 0.18
CA TYR A 310 -26.58 -7.55 0.28
C TYR A 310 -26.86 -6.84 -1.06
N VAL A 311 -26.68 -5.53 -1.11
CA VAL A 311 -26.90 -4.73 -2.33
C VAL A 311 -25.56 -4.18 -2.83
N PRO A 312 -24.88 -4.86 -3.77
CA PRO A 312 -23.65 -4.34 -4.38
C PRO A 312 -23.91 -3.11 -5.25
N GLY A 313 -25.04 -3.11 -5.95
CA GLY A 313 -25.36 -2.12 -6.98
C GLY A 313 -24.82 -2.52 -8.36
N LYS A 314 -25.58 -2.20 -9.41
CA LYS A 314 -25.43 -2.75 -10.77
C LYS A 314 -24.03 -2.67 -11.39
N LYS A 315 -23.22 -1.67 -11.02
CA LYS A 315 -21.85 -1.51 -11.58
C LYS A 315 -20.78 -2.29 -10.82
N LEU A 316 -21.15 -2.90 -9.68
CA LEU A 316 -20.28 -3.60 -8.75
C LEU A 316 -20.64 -5.08 -8.62
N GLU A 317 -21.74 -5.54 -9.24
CA GLU A 317 -22.08 -6.96 -9.33
C GLU A 317 -20.95 -7.74 -10.04
N MET A 318 -20.42 -8.76 -9.37
CA MET A 318 -19.51 -9.77 -9.91
C MET A 318 -20.26 -11.09 -10.22
N GLY A 319 -21.47 -11.28 -9.68
CA GLY A 319 -22.31 -12.46 -9.89
C GLY A 319 -22.01 -13.59 -8.92
N GLU A 320 -22.16 -14.84 -9.36
CA GLU A 320 -21.97 -16.05 -8.51
C GLU A 320 -20.53 -16.24 -8.02
N ASP A 321 -19.56 -15.55 -8.63
CA ASP A 321 -18.13 -15.66 -8.34
C ASP A 321 -17.56 -14.30 -7.88
N HIS A 322 -17.85 -13.98 -6.61
CA HIS A 322 -17.41 -12.74 -5.96
C HIS A 322 -16.45 -13.06 -4.80
N PRO A 323 -15.15 -13.26 -5.09
CA PRO A 323 -14.17 -13.62 -4.06
C PRO A 323 -13.80 -12.42 -3.18
N LEU A 324 -13.72 -12.66 -1.87
CA LEU A 324 -13.23 -11.70 -0.88
C LEU A 324 -11.88 -12.10 -0.28
N VAL A 325 -11.59 -13.40 -0.22
CA VAL A 325 -10.35 -13.92 0.37
C VAL A 325 -9.80 -15.00 -0.56
N TRP A 326 -8.52 -14.89 -0.93
CA TRP A 326 -7.88 -15.86 -1.79
C TRP A 326 -6.40 -16.06 -1.47
N THR A 327 -5.87 -17.19 -1.93
CA THR A 327 -4.45 -17.55 -1.82
C THR A 327 -3.88 -18.00 -3.16
N HIS A 328 -2.59 -17.74 -3.38
CA HIS A 328 -1.84 -18.31 -4.50
C HIS A 328 -0.32 -18.26 -4.23
N CYS A 329 0.45 -18.91 -5.10
CA CYS A 329 1.90 -18.95 -5.03
C CYS A 329 2.53 -17.98 -6.05
N ILE A 330 3.68 -17.39 -5.70
CA ILE A 330 4.48 -16.54 -6.60
C ILE A 330 5.93 -16.98 -6.51
N GLY A 331 6.43 -17.69 -7.51
CA GLY A 331 7.69 -18.42 -7.36
C GLY A 331 7.58 -19.37 -6.16
N ASP A 332 8.52 -19.27 -5.23
CA ASP A 332 8.49 -20.04 -3.99
C ASP A 332 7.67 -19.37 -2.86
N GLY A 333 7.15 -18.16 -3.10
CA GLY A 333 6.42 -17.35 -2.13
C GLY A 333 4.93 -17.70 -2.01
N ARG A 334 4.34 -17.25 -0.90
CA ARG A 334 2.93 -17.49 -0.53
C ARG A 334 2.21 -16.17 -0.36
N ALA A 335 1.19 -15.92 -1.18
CA ALA A 335 0.40 -14.70 -1.14
C ALA A 335 -1.03 -15.02 -0.68
N MET A 336 -1.49 -14.33 0.35
CA MET A 336 -2.88 -14.30 0.78
C MET A 336 -3.38 -12.85 0.72
N TYR A 337 -4.61 -12.66 0.28
CA TYR A 337 -5.31 -11.38 0.38
C TYR A 337 -6.69 -11.59 1.03
N SER A 338 -7.10 -10.63 1.86
CA SER A 338 -8.42 -10.54 2.45
C SER A 338 -9.00 -9.15 2.25
N ALA A 339 -10.14 -9.05 1.55
CA ALA A 339 -10.92 -7.81 1.40
C ALA A 339 -11.65 -7.40 2.69
N ILE A 340 -11.79 -8.30 3.66
CA ILE A 340 -12.39 -8.00 4.97
C ILE A 340 -11.42 -7.09 5.74
N GLY A 341 -11.90 -5.94 6.23
CA GLY A 341 -11.09 -5.06 7.07
C GLY A 341 -11.52 -3.61 7.23
N HIS A 342 -12.62 -3.12 6.64
CA HIS A 342 -12.94 -1.68 6.79
C HIS A 342 -13.39 -1.36 8.21
N ARG A 343 -14.35 -2.14 8.73
CA ARG A 343 -14.91 -1.91 10.05
C ARG A 343 -13.98 -2.43 11.13
N LYS A 344 -13.65 -1.60 12.12
CA LYS A 344 -12.81 -2.03 13.26
C LYS A 344 -13.35 -3.27 13.99
N GLU A 345 -14.68 -3.47 13.99
CA GLU A 345 -15.33 -4.60 14.63
C GLU A 345 -14.96 -5.95 14.01
N VAL A 346 -14.58 -6.00 12.72
CA VAL A 346 -14.23 -7.26 12.06
C VAL A 346 -12.96 -7.88 12.63
N TYR A 347 -12.07 -7.08 13.24
CA TYR A 347 -10.88 -7.57 13.93
C TYR A 347 -11.20 -8.21 15.29
N GLN A 348 -12.45 -8.17 15.74
CA GLN A 348 -12.93 -8.89 16.92
C GLN A 348 -13.84 -10.08 16.55
N ALA A 349 -14.18 -10.23 15.28
CA ALA A 349 -15.01 -11.34 14.80
C ALA A 349 -14.23 -12.67 14.89
N GLU A 350 -14.82 -13.66 15.56
CA GLU A 350 -14.18 -14.95 15.86
C GLU A 350 -13.57 -15.61 14.61
N TYR A 351 -14.34 -15.70 13.53
CA TYR A 351 -13.90 -16.37 12.32
C TYR A 351 -12.89 -15.56 11.51
N ASN A 352 -12.93 -14.22 11.58
CA ASN A 352 -11.88 -13.39 10.99
C ASN A 352 -10.56 -13.51 11.78
N ILE A 353 -10.63 -13.59 13.11
CA ILE A 353 -9.45 -13.88 13.94
C ILE A 353 -8.84 -15.23 13.56
N THR A 354 -9.66 -16.28 13.42
CA THR A 354 -9.18 -17.59 12.95
C THR A 354 -8.54 -17.50 11.56
N LEU A 355 -9.18 -16.80 10.63
CA LEU A 355 -8.66 -16.58 9.28
C LEU A 355 -7.29 -15.91 9.29
N LEU A 356 -7.13 -14.81 10.04
CA LEU A 356 -5.87 -14.06 10.12
C LEU A 356 -4.75 -14.89 10.75
N LYS A 357 -5.04 -15.70 11.78
CA LYS A 357 -4.06 -16.62 12.39
C LYS A 357 -3.62 -17.70 11.42
N ASN A 358 -4.56 -18.32 10.72
CA ASN A 358 -4.26 -19.37 9.75
C ASN A 358 -3.51 -18.80 8.53
N GLY A 359 -3.90 -17.62 8.07
CA GLY A 359 -3.24 -16.87 7.01
C GLY A 359 -1.78 -16.58 7.34
N MET A 360 -1.51 -15.95 8.50
CA MET A 360 -0.14 -15.69 8.96
C MET A 360 0.69 -16.97 9.07
N ARG A 361 0.10 -18.05 9.58
CA ARG A 361 0.76 -19.35 9.69
C ARG A 361 1.15 -19.90 8.31
N TRP A 362 0.20 -19.94 7.37
CA TRP A 362 0.44 -20.45 6.03
C TRP A 362 1.46 -19.60 5.29
N THR A 363 1.35 -18.27 5.33
CA THR A 363 2.32 -17.37 4.67
C THR A 363 3.73 -17.51 5.25
N ALA A 364 3.86 -17.77 6.56
CA ALA A 364 5.12 -18.08 7.23
C ALA A 364 5.75 -19.43 6.81
N GLY A 365 5.14 -20.16 5.86
CA GLY A 365 5.61 -21.47 5.42
C GLY A 365 5.34 -22.59 6.43
N GLN A 366 4.48 -22.33 7.43
CA GLN A 366 4.08 -23.33 8.42
C GLN A 366 2.75 -23.97 7.97
N GLY A 367 2.74 -25.27 7.70
CA GLY A 367 1.53 -25.98 7.29
C GLY A 367 1.79 -27.02 6.21
N LYS A 368 0.73 -27.45 5.51
CA LYS A 368 0.88 -28.26 4.29
C LYS A 368 1.46 -27.36 3.21
N ASP A 369 2.57 -27.79 2.63
CA ASP A 369 3.22 -27.03 1.58
C ASP A 369 2.48 -27.23 0.26
N THR A 370 1.83 -26.16 -0.21
CA THR A 370 1.06 -26.12 -1.47
C THR A 370 1.80 -25.35 -2.57
N CYS A 371 2.93 -24.70 -2.24
CA CYS A 371 3.73 -23.91 -3.17
C CYS A 371 5.06 -24.63 -3.42
N LYS A 372 5.01 -25.75 -4.16
CA LYS A 372 6.19 -26.51 -4.63
C LYS A 372 6.08 -26.92 -6.09
#